data_AF-A0A9W6ZZU5-F1
#
_entry.id   AF-A0A9W6ZZU5-F1
#
_cell.length_a   1.000
_cell.length_b   1.000
_cell.length_c   1.000
_cell.angle_alpha   90.00
_cell.angle_beta   90.00
_cell.angle_gamma   90.00
#
_symmetry.space_group_name_H-M   'P 1'
#
loop_
_entity.id
_entity.type
_entity.pdbx_description
1 polymer ?
#
loop_
_entity_poly.entity_id
_entity_poly.type
_entity_poly.pdbx_seq_one_letter_code
_entity_poly.pdbx_strand_id
1 'polypeptide(L)'
;MSNEENVGGSSTLIDVGTTVTGVPLESSPVIVEDENKSTARNPSETVPTAATPQLSRTLSANPNPPISGAVLAGLEKELKGKENNEQRLEHLDGVKNRYLFGVEQISLLMDVTPSIKTKMGIVKRLVPRCIDPKNTKAILAQVRRAYE
;
A
#
# COMPACT_ATOMS: atom_id res chain seq x y z
N MET A 1 19.41 51.11 28.98
CA MET A 1 18.69 51.21 30.27
C MET A 1 17.38 50.47 30.10
N SER A 2 17.08 49.59 31.06
CA SER A 2 15.82 48.92 31.47
C SER A 2 14.58 48.98 30.54
N ASN A 3 13.77 47.92 30.42
CA ASN A 3 13.22 47.11 31.51
C ASN A 3 13.20 45.59 31.27
N GLU A 4 13.18 44.87 32.40
CA GLU A 4 12.82 43.45 32.55
C GLU A 4 11.28 43.27 32.64
N GLU A 5 10.79 42.11 32.20
CA GLU A 5 9.60 41.34 32.66
C GLU A 5 9.55 40.13 31.71
N ASN A 6 9.95 38.90 32.04
CA ASN A 6 9.72 38.05 33.21
C ASN A 6 8.25 37.77 33.52
N VAL A 7 7.64 36.86 32.74
CA VAL A 7 6.48 36.07 33.16
C VAL A 7 6.84 34.61 33.01
N GLY A 8 7.06 33.93 34.15
CA GLY A 8 7.32 32.51 34.20
C GLY A 8 6.07 31.67 34.48
N GLY A 9 6.22 30.35 34.32
CA GLY A 9 5.51 29.37 35.13
C GLY A 9 4.08 28.99 34.73
N SER A 10 3.93 27.78 34.20
CA SER A 10 3.26 26.73 34.99
C SER A 10 3.56 25.35 34.43
N SER A 11 4.13 24.49 35.27
CA SER A 11 4.15 23.05 35.04
C SER A 11 2.74 22.49 35.19
N THR A 12 2.41 21.46 34.42
CA THR A 12 1.36 20.51 34.81
C THR A 12 1.89 19.11 34.53
N LEU A 13 2.40 18.46 35.58
CA LEU A 13 2.53 17.01 35.58
C LEU A 13 1.12 16.43 35.48
N ILE A 14 0.92 15.53 34.52
CA ILE A 14 -0.19 14.59 34.52
C ILE A 14 0.41 13.20 34.68
N ASP A 15 0.59 12.82 35.95
CA ASP A 15 0.77 11.43 36.36
C ASP A 15 -0.63 10.83 36.60
N VAL A 16 -1.00 9.84 35.80
CA VAL A 16 -2.15 8.96 36.06
C VAL A 16 -1.69 7.55 35.78
N GLY A 17 -1.33 6.84 36.84
CA GLY A 17 -0.80 5.48 36.73
C GLY A 17 -1.84 4.41 36.44
N THR A 18 -1.32 3.21 36.17
CA THR A 18 -1.86 1.93 36.67
C THR A 18 -3.28 1.52 36.24
N THR A 19 -3.39 0.44 35.45
CA THR A 19 -3.81 -0.88 35.96
C THR A 19 -3.54 -1.99 34.93
N VAL A 20 -3.05 -3.14 35.41
CA VAL A 20 -2.76 -4.38 34.68
C VAL A 20 -4.05 -5.17 34.39
N THR A 21 -4.07 -6.04 33.36
CA THR A 21 -4.49 -7.47 33.42
C THR A 21 -4.95 -7.98 32.04
N GLY A 22 -4.59 -9.23 31.69
CA GLY A 22 -5.44 -10.05 30.83
C GLY A 22 -4.87 -10.50 29.47
N VAL A 23 -3.75 -11.24 29.48
CA VAL A 23 -3.42 -12.15 28.36
C VAL A 23 -3.81 -13.57 28.78
N PRO A 24 -4.83 -14.20 28.18
CA PRO A 24 -5.05 -15.63 28.32
C PRO A 24 -4.19 -16.39 27.29
N LEU A 25 -3.15 -17.07 27.77
CA LEU A 25 -2.51 -18.17 27.06
C LEU A 25 -3.23 -19.48 27.39
N GLU A 26 -3.20 -20.42 26.44
CA GLU A 26 -3.63 -21.82 26.57
C GLU A 26 -5.15 -22.05 26.78
N SER A 27 -5.75 -23.20 26.41
CA SER A 27 -5.21 -24.45 25.85
C SER A 27 -6.28 -25.18 25.03
N SER A 28 -5.89 -26.01 24.04
CA SER A 28 -6.61 -27.24 23.59
C SER A 28 -5.92 -27.93 22.40
N PRO A 29 -5.28 -29.09 22.61
CA PRO A 29 -4.93 -30.06 21.56
C PRO A 29 -5.93 -31.24 21.50
N VAL A 30 -5.70 -32.19 20.56
CA VAL A 30 -6.48 -33.45 20.34
C VAL A 30 -7.88 -33.15 19.73
N ILE A 31 -8.50 -33.87 18.78
CA ILE A 31 -8.49 -35.27 18.27
C ILE A 31 -8.68 -35.17 16.71
N VAL A 32 -8.49 -36.16 15.81
CA VAL A 32 -8.29 -37.63 15.85
C VAL A 32 -7.30 -38.05 14.75
N GLU A 33 -6.77 -39.27 14.83
CA GLU A 33 -6.09 -40.00 13.74
C GLU A 33 -7.13 -40.70 12.83
N ASP A 34 -6.90 -40.75 11.50
CA ASP A 34 -7.49 -41.77 10.62
C ASP A 34 -6.37 -42.54 9.91
N GLU A 35 -6.17 -43.78 10.33
CA GLU A 35 -5.13 -44.69 9.86
C GLU A 35 -5.55 -45.35 8.52
N ASN A 36 -5.48 -44.63 7.39
CA ASN A 36 -5.57 -45.32 6.09
C ASN A 36 -4.21 -45.89 5.64
N LYS A 37 -3.90 -47.02 6.24
CA LYS A 37 -2.80 -47.94 5.95
C LYS A 37 -2.86 -48.47 4.51
N SER A 38 -1.86 -48.10 3.69
CA SER A 38 -1.48 -48.88 2.51
C SER A 38 0.03 -48.83 2.27
N THR A 39 0.68 -49.99 2.47
CA THR A 39 2.13 -50.15 2.44
C THR A 39 2.58 -51.05 1.29
N ALA A 40 3.39 -50.52 0.37
CA ALA A 40 4.42 -51.18 -0.44
C ALA A 40 4.91 -50.17 -1.50
N ARG A 41 6.19 -49.73 -1.63
CA ARG A 41 7.45 -50.44 -1.92
C ARG A 41 7.34 -51.39 -3.15
N ASN A 42 8.15 -51.30 -4.20
CA ASN A 42 9.29 -50.42 -4.50
C ASN A 42 9.53 -50.36 -6.05
N PRO A 43 10.74 -50.16 -6.62
CA PRO A 43 10.98 -49.13 -7.64
C PRO A 43 11.02 -49.64 -9.10
N SER A 44 10.98 -48.72 -10.06
CA SER A 44 11.64 -48.91 -11.36
C SER A 44 11.91 -47.58 -12.05
N GLU A 45 13.12 -47.43 -12.62
CA GLU A 45 13.47 -46.34 -13.52
C GLU A 45 12.61 -46.36 -14.79
N THR A 46 12.14 -45.20 -15.24
CA THR A 46 12.07 -44.85 -16.68
C THR A 46 11.99 -43.33 -16.81
N VAL A 47 13.04 -42.72 -17.34
CA VAL A 47 13.02 -41.33 -17.79
C VAL A 47 12.34 -41.28 -19.16
N PRO A 48 11.41 -40.35 -19.39
CA PRO A 48 11.48 -39.61 -20.64
C PRO A 48 11.31 -38.10 -20.42
N THR A 49 12.36 -37.38 -20.83
CA THR A 49 12.36 -35.94 -21.06
C THR A 49 11.23 -35.53 -22.00
N ALA A 50 10.29 -34.71 -21.52
CA ALA A 50 9.29 -34.05 -22.36
C ALA A 50 8.98 -32.63 -21.84
N ALA A 51 9.79 -31.67 -22.30
CA ALA A 51 9.59 -30.22 -22.31
C ALA A 51 8.43 -29.64 -21.47
N THR A 52 8.76 -29.11 -20.28
CA THR A 52 7.97 -28.02 -19.69
C THR A 52 7.98 -26.82 -20.63
N PRO A 53 6.83 -26.33 -21.14
CA PRO A 53 6.75 -25.02 -21.74
C PRO A 53 6.83 -23.96 -20.62
N GLN A 54 8.06 -23.63 -20.20
CA GLN A 54 8.29 -22.41 -19.43
C GLN A 54 8.02 -21.22 -20.33
N LEU A 55 6.77 -20.78 -20.37
CA LEU A 55 6.34 -19.55 -21.02
C LEU A 55 6.93 -18.34 -20.28
N SER A 56 8.16 -18.02 -20.68
CA SER A 56 8.74 -16.67 -20.78
C SER A 56 8.17 -15.65 -19.79
N ARG A 57 8.63 -15.71 -18.54
CA ARG A 57 8.61 -14.54 -17.64
C ARG A 57 9.59 -13.49 -18.16
N THR A 58 9.20 -12.77 -19.20
CA THR A 58 9.82 -11.49 -19.59
C THR A 58 9.36 -10.43 -18.58
N LEU A 59 9.80 -10.58 -17.33
CA LEU A 59 9.52 -9.65 -16.25
C LEU A 59 10.21 -8.32 -16.57
N SER A 60 9.42 -7.35 -17.00
CA SER A 60 9.85 -5.97 -17.20
C SER A 60 10.56 -5.48 -15.92
N ALA A 61 11.76 -4.93 -16.07
CA ALA A 61 12.74 -4.76 -15.00
C ALA A 61 12.40 -3.61 -14.02
N ASN A 62 11.31 -3.76 -13.27
CA ASN A 62 10.92 -2.84 -12.21
C ASN A 62 10.72 -3.65 -10.92
N PRO A 63 11.53 -3.45 -9.86
CA PRO A 63 11.50 -4.29 -8.66
C PRO A 63 10.26 -4.07 -7.78
N ASN A 64 9.33 -3.21 -8.21
CA ASN A 64 8.18 -2.78 -7.43
C ASN A 64 6.92 -3.50 -7.93
N PRO A 65 6.13 -4.14 -7.05
CA PRO A 65 4.90 -4.80 -7.46
C PRO A 65 3.82 -3.77 -7.87
N PRO A 66 2.85 -4.15 -8.73
CA PRO A 66 1.65 -3.36 -8.92
C PRO A 66 0.88 -3.24 -7.60
N ILE A 67 0.25 -2.08 -7.36
CA ILE A 67 -0.60 -1.85 -6.18
C ILE A 67 -1.81 -2.80 -6.21
N SER A 68 -2.05 -3.53 -5.11
CA SER A 68 -3.22 -4.40 -4.99
C SER A 68 -4.48 -3.59 -4.64
N GLY A 69 -5.66 -4.08 -5.01
CA GLY A 69 -6.93 -3.40 -4.75
C GLY A 69 -7.17 -3.10 -3.26
N ALA A 70 -6.76 -4.00 -2.37
CA ALA A 70 -6.85 -3.79 -0.91
C ALA A 70 -5.95 -2.64 -0.42
N VAL A 71 -4.71 -2.56 -0.93
CA VAL A 71 -3.79 -1.46 -0.59
C VAL A 71 -4.27 -0.13 -1.20
N LEU A 72 -4.82 -0.17 -2.41
CA LEU A 72 -5.42 0.99 -3.07
C LEU A 72 -6.61 1.54 -2.28
N ALA A 73 -7.54 0.68 -1.86
CA ALA A 73 -8.70 1.08 -1.04
C ALA A 73 -8.29 1.61 0.34
N GLY A 74 -7.22 1.05 0.93
CA GLY A 74 -6.58 1.60 2.14
C GLY A 74 -6.06 3.03 1.90
N LEU A 75 -5.23 3.22 0.88
CA LEU A 75 -4.68 4.51 0.48
C LEU A 75 -5.79 5.53 0.15
N GLU A 76 -6.85 5.10 -0.52
CA GLU A 76 -8.03 5.90 -0.83
C GLU A 76 -8.71 6.42 0.45
N LYS A 77 -8.94 5.53 1.43
CA LYS A 77 -9.52 5.86 2.73
C LYS A 77 -8.62 6.82 3.52
N GLU A 78 -7.31 6.62 3.50
CA GLU A 78 -6.35 7.52 4.13
C GLU A 78 -6.36 8.91 3.50
N LEU A 79 -6.37 9.01 2.16
CA LEU A 79 -6.43 10.29 1.43
C LEU A 79 -7.76 11.03 1.66
N LYS A 80 -8.88 10.31 1.74
CA LYS A 80 -10.18 10.87 2.15
C LYS A 80 -10.13 11.42 3.58
N GLY A 81 -9.46 10.72 4.49
CA GLY A 81 -9.33 11.10 5.90
C GLY A 81 -8.36 12.25 6.21
N LYS A 82 -7.50 12.66 5.27
CA LYS A 82 -6.68 13.89 5.43
C LYS A 82 -7.54 15.12 5.11
N GLU A 83 -7.56 16.10 6.01
CA GLU A 83 -8.22 17.40 5.75
C GLU A 83 -7.45 18.23 4.71
N ASN A 84 -6.13 18.29 4.83
CA ASN A 84 -5.28 19.17 4.03
C ASN A 84 -4.77 18.54 2.73
N ASN A 85 -4.79 19.33 1.66
CA ASN A 85 -4.29 18.94 0.34
C ASN A 85 -2.80 18.61 0.32
N GLU A 86 -1.99 19.28 1.15
CA GLU A 86 -0.54 19.00 1.26
C GLU A 86 -0.29 17.66 1.96
N GLN A 87 -0.99 17.39 3.07
CA GLN A 87 -0.93 16.09 3.76
C GLN A 87 -1.33 14.91 2.87
N ARG A 88 -2.29 15.11 1.95
CA ARG A 88 -2.65 14.10 0.93
C ARG A 88 -1.48 13.80 -0.01
N LEU A 89 -0.77 14.83 -0.47
CA LEU A 89 0.37 14.69 -1.39
C LEU A 89 1.61 14.13 -0.70
N GLU A 90 1.86 14.51 0.55
CA GLU A 90 2.95 14.00 1.39
C GLU A 90 2.75 12.51 1.72
N HIS A 91 1.55 12.12 2.15
CA HIS A 91 1.21 10.70 2.38
C HIS A 91 1.40 9.87 1.11
N LEU A 92 0.98 10.42 -0.04
CA LEU A 92 1.19 9.77 -1.33
C LEU A 92 2.67 9.66 -1.71
N ASP A 93 3.49 10.68 -1.42
CA ASP A 93 4.94 10.63 -1.65
C ASP A 93 5.63 9.55 -0.81
N GLY A 94 5.17 9.29 0.42
CA GLY A 94 5.65 8.20 1.28
C GLY A 94 5.29 6.79 0.78
N VAL A 95 4.17 6.64 0.06
CA VAL A 95 3.66 5.34 -0.39
C VAL A 95 4.05 5.01 -1.84
N LYS A 96 4.10 6.01 -2.75
CA LYS A 96 4.26 5.79 -4.21
C LYS A 96 5.51 5.01 -4.62
N ASN A 97 6.57 5.07 -3.82
CA ASN A 97 7.85 4.43 -4.14
C ASN A 97 7.82 2.91 -3.91
N ARG A 98 6.82 2.38 -3.18
CA ARG A 98 6.69 0.95 -2.89
C ARG A 98 5.94 0.16 -3.98
N TYR A 99 5.17 0.86 -4.81
CA TYR A 99 4.25 0.24 -5.77
C TYR A 99 4.35 0.85 -7.17
N LEU A 100 3.82 0.14 -8.15
CA LEU A 100 3.45 0.68 -9.47
C LEU A 100 1.93 0.85 -9.54
N PHE A 101 1.49 1.88 -10.27
CA PHE A 101 0.08 2.24 -10.40
C PHE A 101 -0.36 2.03 -11.84
N GLY A 102 -1.51 1.42 -12.07
CA GLY A 102 -2.14 1.46 -13.40
C GLY A 102 -2.90 2.76 -13.60
N VAL A 103 -3.37 2.96 -14.82
CA VAL A 103 -4.10 4.17 -15.25
C VAL A 103 -5.36 4.40 -14.42
N GLU A 104 -6.16 3.35 -14.24
CA GLU A 104 -7.44 3.40 -13.52
C GLU A 104 -7.24 3.70 -12.03
N GLN A 105 -6.20 3.14 -11.42
CA GLN A 105 -5.85 3.41 -10.02
C GLN A 105 -5.44 4.87 -9.80
N ILE A 106 -4.73 5.49 -10.76
CA ILE A 106 -4.42 6.93 -10.69
C ILE A 106 -5.71 7.76 -10.80
N SER A 107 -6.65 7.39 -11.68
CA SER A 107 -7.94 8.08 -11.80
C SER A 107 -8.75 8.00 -10.50
N LEU A 108 -8.84 6.82 -9.88
CA LEU A 108 -9.53 6.62 -8.61
C LEU A 108 -8.97 7.54 -7.50
N LEU A 109 -7.63 7.60 -7.37
CA LEU A 109 -6.95 8.45 -6.39
C LEU A 109 -7.10 9.95 -6.68
N MET A 110 -7.43 10.34 -7.91
CA MET A 110 -7.76 11.71 -8.23
C MET A 110 -9.14 12.10 -7.74
N ASP A 111 -10.14 11.24 -7.95
CA ASP A 111 -11.55 11.55 -7.65
C ASP A 111 -11.85 11.72 -6.16
N VAL A 112 -11.00 11.18 -5.29
CA VAL A 112 -11.09 11.42 -3.84
C VAL A 112 -10.55 12.77 -3.39
N THR A 113 -10.03 13.60 -4.30
CA THR A 113 -9.53 14.94 -3.98
C THR A 113 -10.33 16.01 -4.73
N PRO A 114 -10.93 17.02 -4.06
CA PRO A 114 -11.74 18.03 -4.74
C PRO A 114 -10.90 19.10 -5.46
N SER A 115 -9.63 19.26 -5.09
CA SER A 115 -8.77 20.34 -5.61
C SER A 115 -8.06 19.93 -6.90
N ILE A 116 -8.26 20.72 -7.97
CA ILE A 116 -7.58 20.56 -9.28
C ILE A 116 -6.05 20.61 -9.13
N LYS A 117 -5.52 21.48 -8.25
CA LYS A 117 -4.08 21.55 -7.94
C LYS A 117 -3.58 20.23 -7.31
N THR A 118 -4.37 19.62 -6.43
CA THR A 118 -4.06 18.33 -5.80
C THR A 118 -4.13 17.20 -6.83
N LYS A 119 -5.19 17.14 -7.64
CA LYS A 119 -5.34 16.20 -8.76
C LYS A 119 -4.11 16.22 -9.68
N MET A 120 -3.67 17.41 -10.12
CA MET A 120 -2.43 17.56 -10.90
C MET A 120 -1.16 17.18 -10.12
N GLY A 121 -1.13 17.42 -8.81
CA GLY A 121 -0.05 17.00 -7.92
C GLY A 121 0.07 15.48 -7.79
N ILE A 122 -1.05 14.76 -7.74
CA ILE A 122 -1.15 13.29 -7.74
C ILE A 122 -0.63 12.74 -9.07
N VAL A 123 -1.16 13.23 -10.19
CA VAL A 123 -0.73 12.79 -11.53
C VAL A 123 0.78 12.97 -11.71
N LYS A 124 1.34 14.14 -11.41
CA LYS A 124 2.79 14.40 -11.52
C LYS A 124 3.64 13.44 -10.68
N ARG A 125 3.13 12.94 -9.55
CA ARG A 125 3.82 12.03 -8.63
C ARG A 125 3.71 10.56 -9.04
N LEU A 126 2.55 10.13 -9.53
CA LEU A 126 2.25 8.74 -9.86
C LEU A 126 2.56 8.36 -11.31
N VAL A 127 2.54 9.32 -12.25
CA VAL A 127 2.89 9.08 -13.66
C VAL A 127 4.27 8.44 -13.86
N PRO A 128 5.36 8.88 -13.18
CA PRO A 128 6.66 8.21 -13.25
C PRO A 128 6.69 6.78 -12.69
N ARG A 129 5.62 6.39 -12.00
CA ARG A 129 5.38 5.07 -11.37
C ARG A 129 4.23 4.32 -12.06
N CYS A 130 3.80 4.79 -13.24
CA CYS A 130 2.74 4.17 -14.01
C CYS A 130 3.25 2.88 -14.67
N ILE A 131 2.44 1.81 -14.63
CA ILE A 131 2.68 0.56 -15.33
C ILE A 131 2.71 0.79 -16.86
N ASP A 132 1.85 1.70 -17.35
CA ASP A 132 1.64 1.98 -18.77
C ASP A 132 2.02 3.43 -19.14
N PRO A 133 3.33 3.76 -19.25
CA PRO A 133 3.80 5.12 -19.55
C PRO A 133 3.36 5.62 -20.94
N LYS A 134 2.90 4.73 -21.83
CA LYS A 134 2.30 5.10 -23.12
C LYS A 134 0.93 5.79 -22.95
N ASN A 135 0.13 5.32 -21.98
CA ASN A 135 -1.21 5.84 -21.70
C ASN A 135 -1.21 7.08 -20.80
N THR A 136 -0.10 7.38 -20.13
CA THR A 136 0.16 8.63 -19.39
C THR A 136 -0.26 9.91 -20.14
N LYS A 137 0.00 9.99 -21.45
CA LYS A 137 -0.38 11.16 -22.25
C LYS A 137 -1.91 11.32 -22.33
N ALA A 138 -2.65 10.22 -22.43
CA ALA A 138 -4.10 10.22 -22.42
C ALA A 138 -4.65 10.67 -21.05
N ILE A 139 -4.07 10.19 -19.93
CA ILE A 139 -4.43 10.67 -18.58
C ILE A 139 -4.23 12.19 -18.50
N LEU A 140 -3.03 12.68 -18.81
CA LEU A 140 -2.72 14.12 -18.73
C LEU A 140 -3.66 14.97 -19.61
N ALA A 141 -4.07 14.47 -20.77
CA ALA A 141 -5.04 15.13 -21.65
C ALA A 141 -6.48 15.08 -21.10
N GLN A 142 -6.90 13.95 -20.55
CA GLN A 142 -8.23 13.77 -19.93
C GLN A 142 -8.38 14.66 -18.70
N VAL A 143 -7.34 14.77 -17.88
CA VAL A 143 -7.32 15.65 -16.71
C VAL A 143 -7.36 17.11 -17.12
N ARG A 144 -6.64 17.52 -18.18
CA ARG A 144 -6.77 18.89 -18.71
C ARG A 144 -8.19 19.18 -19.20
N ARG A 145 -8.74 18.31 -20.06
CA ARG A 145 -10.13 18.45 -20.57
C ARG A 145 -11.22 18.46 -19.49
N ALA A 146 -11.00 17.79 -18.37
CA ALA A 146 -11.99 17.74 -17.28
C ALA A 146 -12.00 19.01 -16.42
N TYR A 147 -11.01 19.90 -16.57
CA TYR A 147 -10.78 21.09 -15.74
C TYR A 147 -10.34 22.34 -16.54
N GLU A 148 -10.62 22.36 -17.84
CA GLU A 148 -10.66 23.55 -18.73
C GLU A 148 -12.12 24.01 -18.89
#